data_AF-A0A3J4LG21-F1
#
_entry.id   AF-A0A3J4LG21-F1
#
_cell.length_a   1.000
_cell.length_b   1.000
_cell.length_c   1.000
_cell.angle_alpha   90.00
_cell.angle_beta   90.00
_cell.angle_gamma   90.00
#
_symmetry.space_group_name_H-M   'P 1'
#
loop_
_entity.id
_entity.type
_entity.pdbx_description
1 polymer ?
#
loop_
_entity_poly.entity_id
_entity_poly.type
_entity_poly.pdbx_seq_one_letter_code
_entity_poly.pdbx_strand_id
1 'polypeptide(L)'
;MEDKRGEEHIKLATEYGKTQLNSGHLVDAQGQRRGTGTELRTDEWGTIRAGKGLFVAADAQAKAQGEALDRDAALKEIDRFNQQMQQLEMAAEKAQALKGDVDSQIQMFEQRLKPLSEAVLFSAPEGMAMTSGEDMQLAAARNVAINAGEDFSAGVMGNATLLAGEKLGLFARTGQLSLKSGEGPIDVQAQNASMRLFAEKKLTLSSASDISFVGKKRITLIGGGSYLRLEAGKVEYGTTASYMRKVKRTMAAGSSSLEQGPAELPAPLPDLSCGPNTACFRVLDSLTGSEDMEFAYQVQTSTGTVVGRTDSALTHVVNSDTEENVNLDYVFQIRAGTR
;
A
#
# COMPACT_ATOMS: atom_id res chain seq x y z
N MET A 1 10.31 0.94 62.31
CA MET A 1 9.87 2.34 62.23
C MET A 1 11.04 3.17 62.69
N GLU A 2 11.38 4.21 61.95
CA GLU A 2 12.45 5.16 62.26
C GLU A 2 11.81 6.52 62.53
N ASP A 3 12.23 7.16 63.62
CA ASP A 3 11.61 8.37 64.18
C ASP A 3 12.55 9.59 64.17
N LYS A 4 13.74 9.46 63.56
CA LYS A 4 14.65 10.59 63.32
C LYS A 4 13.95 11.68 62.52
N ARG A 5 13.86 12.88 63.10
CA ARG A 5 13.16 14.04 62.50
C ARG A 5 13.70 14.40 61.12
N GLY A 6 12.81 14.49 60.13
CA GLY A 6 13.16 14.77 58.73
C GLY A 6 13.61 13.54 57.94
N GLU A 7 13.75 12.39 58.59
CA GLU A 7 14.16 11.11 58.01
C GLU A 7 13.23 9.97 58.46
N GLU A 8 11.99 10.31 58.87
CA GLU A 8 11.02 9.33 59.35
C GLU A 8 10.65 8.32 58.24
N HIS A 9 10.58 7.04 58.61
CA HIS A 9 10.12 6.00 57.68
C HIS A 9 9.54 4.76 58.36
N ILE A 10 8.71 4.04 57.62
CA ILE A 10 8.18 2.72 57.96
C ILE A 10 8.63 1.73 56.90
N LYS A 11 9.13 0.57 57.33
CA LYS A 11 9.52 -0.56 56.50
C LYS A 11 8.83 -1.81 56.99
N LEU A 12 7.96 -2.38 56.16
CA LEU A 12 7.36 -3.70 56.34
C LEU A 12 8.00 -4.64 55.32
N ALA A 13 8.77 -5.61 55.78
CA ALA A 13 9.66 -6.41 54.94
C ALA A 13 9.64 -7.90 55.30
N THR A 14 9.80 -8.74 54.28
CA THR A 14 10.20 -10.15 54.41
C THR A 14 11.44 -10.42 53.56
N GLU A 15 12.31 -11.34 53.97
CA GLU A 15 13.50 -11.72 53.20
C GLU A 15 13.15 -12.47 51.92
N TYR A 16 11.99 -13.16 51.88
CA TYR A 16 11.54 -13.89 50.68
C TYR A 16 11.24 -12.92 49.53
N GLY A 17 12.02 -13.02 48.44
CA GLY A 17 12.00 -12.08 47.31
C GLY A 17 12.26 -10.63 47.70
N LYS A 18 12.81 -10.39 48.91
CA LYS A 18 12.88 -9.07 49.57
C LYS A 18 11.58 -8.27 49.39
N THR A 19 10.43 -8.90 49.64
CA THR A 19 9.12 -8.26 49.46
C THR A 19 8.90 -7.19 50.52
N GLN A 20 8.68 -5.93 50.10
CA GLN A 20 8.68 -4.77 50.99
C GLN A 20 7.60 -3.73 50.62
N LEU A 21 7.01 -3.14 51.66
CA LEU A 21 6.34 -1.85 51.62
C LEU A 21 7.16 -0.86 52.45
N ASN A 22 7.71 0.16 51.78
CA ASN A 22 8.51 1.20 52.40
C ASN A 22 7.81 2.57 52.22
N SER A 23 7.72 3.38 53.27
CA SER A 23 7.08 4.72 53.24
C SER A 23 7.91 5.75 54.00
N GLY A 24 8.09 6.94 53.42
CA GLY A 24 8.85 8.06 54.00
C GLY A 24 10.25 8.20 53.40
N HIS A 25 11.26 8.31 54.27
CA HIS A 25 12.67 8.37 53.91
C HIS A 25 13.26 6.96 53.66
N LEU A 26 13.32 6.53 52.39
CA LEU A 26 13.72 5.16 52.06
C LEU A 26 15.24 4.99 52.18
N VAL A 27 15.69 3.99 52.94
CA VAL A 27 17.12 3.68 53.14
C VAL A 27 17.53 2.32 52.58
N ASP A 28 18.80 2.18 52.21
CA ASP A 28 19.42 0.90 51.85
C ASP A 28 19.86 0.09 53.09
N ALA A 29 20.60 -1.00 52.88
CA ALA A 29 21.07 -1.86 53.96
C ALA A 29 22.12 -1.20 54.87
N GLN A 30 22.77 -0.12 54.39
CA GLN A 30 23.76 0.68 55.09
C GLN A 30 23.13 1.91 55.78
N GLY A 31 21.82 2.06 55.71
CA GLY A 31 21.10 3.21 56.25
C GLY A 31 21.26 4.48 55.40
N GLN A 32 21.82 4.38 54.19
CA GLN A 32 21.95 5.52 53.30
C GLN A 32 20.65 5.73 52.53
N ARG A 33 20.30 7.00 52.30
CA ARG A 33 19.09 7.36 51.55
C ARG A 33 19.15 6.80 50.14
N ARG A 34 18.15 6.02 49.75
CA ARG A 34 17.92 5.53 48.39
C ARG A 34 16.67 6.09 47.71
N GLY A 35 15.80 6.78 48.45
CA GLY A 35 14.60 7.39 47.88
C GLY A 35 13.74 8.12 48.90
N THR A 36 12.62 8.69 48.43
CA THR A 36 11.60 9.33 49.26
C THR A 36 10.23 9.06 48.66
N GLY A 37 9.23 8.81 49.49
CA GLY A 37 7.86 8.52 49.06
C GLY A 37 7.43 7.13 49.52
N THR A 38 6.74 6.40 48.65
CA THR A 38 6.31 5.02 48.93
C THR A 38 6.84 4.08 47.85
N GLU A 39 7.36 2.93 48.27
CA GLU A 39 7.81 1.87 47.38
C GLU A 39 7.14 0.56 47.78
N LEU A 40 6.50 -0.09 46.81
CA LEU A 40 6.10 -1.49 46.87
C LEU A 40 7.03 -2.28 45.94
N ARG A 41 7.84 -3.18 46.48
CA ARG A 41 8.79 -3.99 45.70
C ARG A 41 8.76 -5.46 46.07
N THR A 42 9.07 -6.32 45.11
CA THR A 42 9.31 -7.75 45.28
C THR A 42 10.11 -8.25 44.07
N ASP A 43 10.93 -9.29 44.27
CA ASP A 43 11.57 -10.03 43.18
C ASP A 43 10.64 -11.13 42.62
N GLU A 44 9.47 -11.32 43.26
CA GLU A 44 8.43 -12.27 42.88
C GLU A 44 7.29 -11.57 42.11
N TRP A 45 6.15 -12.24 41.94
CA TRP A 45 4.96 -11.62 41.35
C TRP A 45 4.32 -10.58 42.26
N GLY A 46 3.95 -9.44 41.66
CA GLY A 46 3.08 -8.44 42.28
C GLY A 46 1.67 -8.48 41.70
N THR A 47 0.65 -8.21 42.52
CA THR A 47 -0.72 -8.00 42.04
C THR A 47 -1.39 -6.90 42.84
N ILE A 48 -1.97 -5.93 42.13
CA ILE A 48 -2.87 -4.92 42.70
C ILE A 48 -4.27 -5.20 42.14
N ARG A 49 -5.20 -5.60 43.00
CA ARG A 49 -6.59 -5.92 42.61
C ARG A 49 -7.56 -5.05 43.38
N ALA A 50 -8.30 -4.23 42.66
CA ALA A 50 -9.34 -3.38 43.23
C ALA A 50 -10.67 -3.64 42.51
N GLY A 51 -11.51 -4.51 43.06
CA GLY A 51 -12.77 -4.94 42.43
C GLY A 51 -13.80 -3.83 42.27
N LYS A 52 -13.67 -2.73 43.01
CA LYS A 52 -14.48 -1.52 42.80
C LYS A 52 -13.91 -0.59 41.72
N GLY A 53 -12.65 -0.76 41.32
CA GLY A 53 -11.89 0.10 40.41
C GLY A 53 -10.58 0.62 41.02
N LEU A 54 -9.66 1.09 40.17
CA LEU A 54 -8.31 1.55 40.54
C LEU A 54 -8.02 2.93 39.96
N PHE A 55 -7.61 3.88 40.81
CA PHE A 55 -7.13 5.19 40.38
C PHE A 55 -5.64 5.30 40.65
N VAL A 56 -4.86 5.59 39.60
CA VAL A 56 -3.40 5.77 39.66
C VAL A 56 -3.10 7.18 39.17
N ALA A 57 -2.56 8.02 40.05
CA ALA A 57 -2.43 9.44 39.78
C ALA A 57 -1.06 9.99 40.17
N ALA A 58 -0.56 10.91 39.35
CA ALA A 58 0.51 11.85 39.71
C ALA A 58 -0.03 13.23 40.13
N ASP A 59 -1.35 13.36 40.25
CA ASP A 59 -2.03 14.57 40.75
C ASP A 59 -1.67 14.81 42.23
N ALA A 60 -1.27 16.04 42.55
CA ALA A 60 -0.88 16.39 43.91
C ALA A 60 -2.10 16.54 44.82
N GLN A 61 -2.14 15.78 45.92
CA GLN A 61 -3.08 15.97 47.03
C GLN A 61 -2.32 16.24 48.33
N ALA A 62 -1.96 17.51 48.54
CA ALA A 62 -1.09 17.91 49.64
C ALA A 62 -1.67 17.51 51.00
N LYS A 63 -0.86 16.80 51.80
CA LYS A 63 -1.23 16.34 53.15
C LYS A 63 -2.52 15.52 53.20
N ALA A 64 -2.86 14.82 52.11
CA ALA A 64 -4.11 14.06 51.98
C ALA A 64 -5.37 14.90 52.29
N GLN A 65 -5.34 16.19 51.96
CA GLN A 65 -6.52 17.05 52.08
C GLN A 65 -7.48 16.78 50.92
N GLY A 66 -8.54 16.02 51.21
CA GLY A 66 -9.57 15.64 50.25
C GLY A 66 -9.96 14.17 50.38
N GLU A 67 -10.82 13.71 49.48
CA GLU A 67 -11.18 12.30 49.40
C GLU A 67 -10.05 11.50 48.76
N ALA A 68 -9.86 10.24 49.19
CA ALA A 68 -8.81 9.36 48.65
C ALA A 68 -8.95 9.07 47.13
N LEU A 69 -10.15 9.29 46.60
CA LEU A 69 -10.49 9.09 45.18
C LEU A 69 -10.82 10.40 44.46
N ASP A 70 -10.41 11.55 45.02
CA ASP A 70 -10.52 12.83 44.34
C ASP A 70 -9.79 12.78 43.00
N ARG A 71 -10.57 12.92 41.93
CA ARG A 71 -10.15 12.77 40.54
C ARG A 71 -10.72 13.89 39.68
N ASP A 72 -11.14 14.99 40.29
CA ASP A 72 -11.85 16.08 39.61
C ASP A 72 -11.01 16.71 38.49
N ALA A 73 -9.69 16.80 38.68
CA ALA A 73 -8.78 17.29 37.65
C ALA A 73 -8.81 16.39 36.40
N ALA A 74 -8.64 15.08 36.59
CA ALA A 74 -8.67 14.09 35.51
C ALA A 74 -10.04 14.08 34.79
N LEU A 75 -11.15 14.14 35.53
CA LEU A 75 -12.48 14.14 34.93
C LEU A 75 -12.74 15.41 34.11
N LYS A 76 -12.31 16.58 34.58
CA LYS A 76 -12.43 17.85 33.84
C LYS A 76 -11.64 17.84 32.53
N GLU A 77 -10.46 17.24 32.54
CA GLU A 77 -9.64 17.09 31.34
C GLU A 77 -10.33 16.20 30.30
N ILE A 78 -10.88 15.05 30.73
CA ILE A 78 -11.64 14.15 29.85
C ILE A 78 -12.92 14.82 29.31
N ASP A 79 -13.67 15.55 30.14
CA ASP A 79 -14.85 16.30 29.71
C ASP A 79 -14.51 17.32 28.61
N ARG A 80 -13.41 18.06 28.77
CA ARG A 80 -12.92 19.01 27.76
C ARG A 80 -12.57 18.30 26.45
N PHE A 81 -11.89 17.15 26.51
CA PHE A 81 -11.55 16.38 25.32
C PHE A 81 -12.77 15.83 24.58
N ASN A 82 -13.75 15.31 25.30
CA ASN A 82 -14.99 14.81 24.71
C ASN A 82 -15.71 15.92 23.93
N GLN A 83 -15.80 17.14 24.48
CA GLN A 83 -16.39 18.28 23.78
C GLN A 83 -15.64 18.65 22.49
N GLN A 84 -14.30 18.62 22.51
CA GLN A 84 -13.49 18.90 21.33
C GLN A 84 -13.67 17.82 20.24
N MET A 85 -13.73 16.55 20.64
CA MET A 85 -13.96 15.44 19.71
C MET A 85 -15.35 15.47 19.07
N GLN A 86 -16.40 15.80 19.84
CA GLN A 86 -17.74 16.00 19.29
C GLN A 86 -17.76 17.10 18.21
N GLN A 87 -17.02 18.20 18.40
CA GLN A 87 -16.92 19.26 17.40
C GLN A 87 -16.22 18.79 16.12
N LEU A 88 -15.17 17.97 16.25
CA LEU A 88 -14.48 17.39 15.10
C LEU A 88 -15.37 16.38 14.36
N GLU A 89 -16.12 15.56 15.09
CA GLU A 89 -17.06 14.59 14.52
C GLU A 89 -18.18 15.29 13.73
N MET A 90 -18.76 16.36 14.27
CA MET A 90 -19.75 17.19 13.54
C MET A 90 -19.18 17.77 12.24
N ALA A 91 -17.89 18.12 12.22
CA ALA A 91 -17.23 18.59 11.00
C ALA A 91 -17.01 17.45 9.99
N ALA A 92 -16.62 16.26 10.47
CA ALA A 92 -16.50 15.06 9.64
C ALA A 92 -17.85 14.65 9.03
N GLU A 93 -18.93 14.71 9.80
CA GLU A 93 -20.29 14.44 9.33
C GLU A 93 -20.72 15.37 8.20
N LYS A 94 -20.52 16.69 8.38
CA LYS A 94 -20.83 17.68 7.35
C LYS A 94 -20.04 17.45 6.05
N ALA A 95 -18.84 16.89 6.17
CA ALA A 95 -18.00 16.50 5.05
C ALA A 95 -18.32 15.08 4.50
N GLN A 96 -19.35 14.41 5.03
CA GLN A 96 -19.72 13.02 4.69
C GLN A 96 -18.56 12.02 4.92
N ALA A 97 -17.66 12.33 5.84
CA ALA A 97 -16.58 11.44 6.27
C ALA A 97 -17.08 10.43 7.31
N LEU A 98 -16.30 9.37 7.54
CA LEU A 98 -16.57 8.40 8.61
C LEU A 98 -16.50 9.09 9.98
N LYS A 99 -17.53 8.90 10.79
CA LYS A 99 -17.59 9.39 12.18
C LYS A 99 -16.78 8.50 13.11
N GLY A 100 -16.15 9.11 14.10
CA GLY A 100 -15.67 8.39 15.28
C GLY A 100 -16.83 8.06 16.21
N ASP A 101 -16.74 6.96 16.95
CA ASP A 101 -17.73 6.56 17.95
C ASP A 101 -17.48 7.30 19.28
N VAL A 102 -17.70 8.62 19.29
CA VAL A 102 -17.51 9.47 20.47
C VAL A 102 -18.63 9.23 21.49
N ASP A 103 -19.84 8.92 21.03
CA ASP A 103 -20.98 8.61 21.90
C ASP A 103 -20.70 7.41 22.81
N SER A 104 -20.13 6.32 22.28
CA SER A 104 -19.73 5.18 23.12
C SER A 104 -18.60 5.51 24.09
N GLN A 105 -17.69 6.42 23.72
CA GLN A 105 -16.63 6.92 24.63
C GLN A 105 -17.24 7.70 25.79
N ILE A 106 -18.16 8.62 25.51
CA ILE A 106 -18.89 9.39 26.53
C ILE A 106 -19.69 8.43 27.42
N GLN A 107 -20.38 7.45 26.85
CA GLN A 107 -21.13 6.47 27.64
C GLN A 107 -20.22 5.66 28.57
N MET A 108 -19.06 5.19 28.08
CA MET A 108 -18.08 4.49 28.91
C MET A 108 -17.56 5.38 30.03
N PHE A 109 -17.30 6.65 29.73
CA PHE A 109 -16.84 7.63 30.69
C PHE A 109 -17.86 7.89 31.80
N GLU A 110 -19.11 8.21 31.45
CA GLU A 110 -20.18 8.50 32.41
C GLU A 110 -20.55 7.28 33.28
N GLN A 111 -20.69 6.10 32.66
CA GLN A 111 -21.23 4.92 33.34
C GLN A 111 -20.18 4.12 34.10
N ARG A 112 -18.90 4.19 33.69
CA ARG A 112 -17.83 3.35 34.25
C ARG A 112 -16.69 4.17 34.83
N LEU A 113 -16.14 5.14 34.10
CA LEU A 113 -14.93 5.84 34.55
C LEU A 113 -15.21 6.88 35.66
N LYS A 114 -16.26 7.71 35.51
CA LYS A 114 -16.70 8.67 36.55
C LYS A 114 -16.99 8.00 37.89
N PRO A 115 -17.80 6.93 37.98
CA PRO A 115 -17.99 6.18 39.22
C PRO A 115 -16.81 5.23 39.55
N LEU A 116 -15.84 5.09 38.65
CA LEU A 116 -14.74 4.11 38.66
C LEU A 116 -15.21 2.65 38.74
N SER A 117 -16.41 2.32 38.28
CA SER A 117 -17.00 0.97 38.38
C SER A 117 -16.20 -0.07 37.60
N GLU A 118 -15.36 -0.82 38.34
CA GLU A 118 -14.43 -1.82 37.80
C GLU A 118 -13.54 -1.25 36.68
N ALA A 119 -13.23 0.04 36.76
CA ALA A 119 -12.41 0.75 35.78
C ALA A 119 -11.04 1.06 36.37
N VAL A 120 -10.05 1.23 35.49
CA VAL A 120 -8.74 1.76 35.86
C VAL A 120 -8.61 3.13 35.21
N LEU A 121 -8.26 4.14 36.00
CA LEU A 121 -7.94 5.48 35.53
C LEU A 121 -6.49 5.80 35.87
N PHE A 122 -5.71 6.14 34.85
CA PHE A 122 -4.39 6.72 34.99
C PHE A 122 -4.46 8.22 34.73
N SER A 123 -3.89 9.03 35.60
CA SER A 123 -3.87 10.50 35.48
C SER A 123 -2.49 11.06 35.80
N ALA A 124 -2.01 11.99 34.97
CA ALA A 124 -0.75 12.67 35.20
C ALA A 124 -0.77 14.05 34.52
N PRO A 125 -0.66 15.16 35.27
CA PRO A 125 -0.78 16.51 34.71
C PRO A 125 0.39 16.91 33.79
N GLU A 126 1.57 16.30 33.97
CA GLU A 126 2.80 16.64 33.25
C GLU A 126 3.25 15.52 32.29
N GLY A 127 2.32 14.64 31.90
CA GLY A 127 2.52 13.62 30.86
C GLY A 127 2.63 12.18 31.37
N MET A 128 2.52 11.25 30.42
CA MET A 128 2.57 9.80 30.65
C MET A 128 3.37 9.14 29.53
N ALA A 129 4.20 8.16 29.88
CA ALA A 129 4.93 7.35 28.92
C ALA A 129 4.67 5.86 29.19
N MET A 130 4.44 5.10 28.12
CA MET A 130 4.40 3.65 28.15
C MET A 130 5.53 3.15 27.24
N THR A 131 6.40 2.29 27.75
CA THR A 131 7.54 1.74 27.00
C THR A 131 7.65 0.24 27.23
N SER A 132 8.17 -0.47 26.22
CA SER A 132 8.51 -1.90 26.29
C SER A 132 9.86 -2.11 25.61
N GLY A 133 10.67 -3.03 26.13
CA GLY A 133 11.91 -3.46 25.46
C GLY A 133 11.64 -4.40 24.27
N GLU A 134 10.44 -4.97 24.21
CA GLU A 134 9.98 -5.91 23.19
C GLU A 134 8.60 -5.43 22.69
N ASP A 135 7.57 -6.27 22.75
CA ASP A 135 6.24 -5.96 22.23
C ASP A 135 5.40 -5.07 23.16
N MET A 136 4.48 -4.30 22.57
CA MET A 136 3.40 -3.59 23.26
C MET A 136 2.07 -3.86 22.55
N GLN A 137 1.05 -4.31 23.30
CA GLN A 137 -0.28 -4.61 22.77
C GLN A 137 -1.36 -3.82 23.50
N LEU A 138 -2.25 -3.20 22.75
CA LEU A 138 -3.49 -2.58 23.23
C LEU A 138 -4.67 -3.29 22.59
N ALA A 139 -5.57 -3.86 23.39
CA ALA A 139 -6.72 -4.60 22.90
C ALA A 139 -7.95 -4.33 23.76
N ALA A 140 -9.12 -4.18 23.11
CA ALA A 140 -10.40 -4.01 23.77
C ALA A 140 -11.48 -4.80 23.01
N ALA A 141 -12.43 -5.39 23.73
CA ALA A 141 -13.52 -6.17 23.13
C ALA A 141 -14.57 -5.30 22.39
N ARG A 142 -14.58 -3.99 22.64
CA ARG A 142 -15.47 -3.04 21.97
C ARG A 142 -14.66 -2.03 21.16
N ASN A 143 -14.16 -0.99 21.83
CA ASN A 143 -13.53 0.16 21.18
C ASN A 143 -12.19 0.48 21.83
N VAL A 144 -11.22 0.89 21.01
CA VAL A 144 -10.00 1.60 21.44
C VAL A 144 -10.12 3.03 20.91
N ALA A 145 -9.95 4.01 21.79
CA ALA A 145 -9.94 5.42 21.44
C ALA A 145 -8.57 6.01 21.81
N ILE A 146 -7.96 6.73 20.85
CA ILE A 146 -6.68 7.42 21.04
C ILE A 146 -6.89 8.86 20.55
N ASN A 147 -6.88 9.80 21.48
CA ASN A 147 -7.21 11.19 21.23
C ASN A 147 -6.05 12.08 21.68
N ALA A 148 -5.82 13.19 20.98
CA ALA A 148 -4.83 14.21 21.34
C ALA A 148 -5.46 15.61 21.19
N GLY A 149 -5.09 16.54 22.07
CA GLY A 149 -5.54 17.94 22.00
C GLY A 149 -4.84 18.77 20.94
N GLU A 150 -3.64 18.33 20.55
CA GLU A 150 -2.79 18.96 19.55
C GLU A 150 -2.47 17.94 18.46
N ASP A 151 -1.22 17.48 18.37
CA ASP A 151 -0.76 16.57 17.32
C ASP A 151 -0.83 15.10 17.74
N PHE A 152 -1.12 14.24 16.77
CA PHE A 152 -0.92 12.79 16.87
C PHE A 152 0.21 12.37 15.92
N SER A 153 1.28 11.80 16.47
CA SER A 153 2.39 11.26 15.68
C SER A 153 2.53 9.76 15.90
N ALA A 154 2.59 9.01 14.80
CA ALA A 154 2.83 7.58 14.79
C ALA A 154 3.95 7.30 13.78
N GLY A 155 5.05 6.73 14.27
CA GLY A 155 6.23 6.41 13.46
C GLY A 155 6.54 4.92 13.56
N VAL A 156 6.86 4.30 12.42
CA VAL A 156 7.23 2.89 12.34
C VAL A 156 8.45 2.76 11.43
N MET A 157 9.51 2.11 11.92
CA MET A 157 10.72 1.87 11.12
C MET A 157 10.55 0.72 10.12
N GLY A 158 9.72 -0.26 10.47
CA GLY A 158 9.30 -1.34 9.59
C GLY A 158 7.98 -1.00 8.88
N ASN A 159 7.04 -1.94 8.90
CA ASN A 159 5.76 -1.80 8.21
C ASN A 159 4.66 -1.27 9.15
N ALA A 160 3.89 -0.29 8.69
CA ALA A 160 2.61 0.07 9.29
C ALA A 160 1.47 -0.60 8.52
N THR A 161 0.51 -1.20 9.23
CA THR A 161 -0.67 -1.83 8.62
C THR A 161 -1.93 -1.39 9.34
N LEU A 162 -2.91 -0.90 8.59
CA LEU A 162 -4.23 -0.49 9.09
C LEU A 162 -5.28 -1.39 8.45
N LEU A 163 -5.93 -2.23 9.26
CA LEU A 163 -6.99 -3.15 8.85
C LEU A 163 -8.30 -2.72 9.49
N ALA A 164 -9.35 -2.60 8.70
CA ALA A 164 -10.71 -2.31 9.18
C ALA A 164 -11.68 -3.35 8.60
N GLY A 165 -12.54 -3.91 9.46
CA GLY A 165 -13.52 -4.92 9.06
C GLY A 165 -14.67 -4.36 8.20
N GLU A 166 -14.97 -3.06 8.33
CA GLU A 166 -16.06 -2.41 7.60
C GLU A 166 -15.61 -1.18 6.79
N LYS A 167 -15.07 -0.17 7.48
CA LYS A 167 -14.73 1.13 6.87
C LYS A 167 -13.43 1.68 7.45
N LEU A 168 -12.60 2.27 6.59
CA LEU A 168 -11.46 3.09 6.98
C LEU A 168 -11.70 4.51 6.51
N GLY A 169 -11.63 5.49 7.42
CA GLY A 169 -11.85 6.90 7.12
C GLY A 169 -10.62 7.73 7.43
N LEU A 170 -10.29 8.68 6.56
CA LEU A 170 -9.25 9.69 6.76
C LEU A 170 -9.86 11.06 6.48
N PHE A 171 -9.79 11.96 7.45
CA PHE A 171 -10.42 13.29 7.36
C PHE A 171 -9.50 14.36 7.96
N ALA A 172 -9.31 15.45 7.21
CA ALA A 172 -8.64 16.65 7.66
C ALA A 172 -9.61 17.83 7.50
N ARG A 173 -9.89 18.57 8.59
CA ARG A 173 -10.91 19.63 8.61
C ARG A 173 -10.48 20.92 7.92
N THR A 174 -9.31 21.45 8.30
CA THR A 174 -8.83 22.77 7.86
C THR A 174 -7.53 22.69 7.08
N GLY A 175 -6.66 21.73 7.42
CA GLY A 175 -5.39 21.49 6.75
C GLY A 175 -5.52 20.60 5.51
N GLN A 176 -4.37 20.29 4.90
CA GLN A 176 -4.29 19.37 3.78
C GLN A 176 -4.29 17.91 4.24
N LEU A 177 -4.94 17.04 3.47
CA LEU A 177 -4.69 15.60 3.52
C LEU A 177 -3.62 15.27 2.47
N SER A 178 -2.49 14.70 2.88
CA SER A 178 -1.35 14.40 2.01
C SER A 178 -0.97 12.93 2.10
N LEU A 179 -0.96 12.23 0.97
CA LEU A 179 -0.49 10.86 0.84
C LEU A 179 0.68 10.84 -0.13
N LYS A 180 1.85 10.40 0.34
CA LYS A 180 3.11 10.44 -0.42
C LYS A 180 3.86 9.13 -0.19
N SER A 181 4.51 8.65 -1.23
CA SER A 181 5.54 7.60 -1.17
C SER A 181 6.85 8.18 -1.71
N GLY A 182 7.97 7.93 -1.03
CA GLY A 182 9.28 8.47 -1.40
C GLY A 182 9.92 7.74 -2.58
N GLU A 183 9.91 6.41 -2.52
CA GLU A 183 10.58 5.55 -3.51
C GLU A 183 9.59 4.58 -4.19
N GLY A 184 8.68 3.98 -3.41
CA GLY A 184 7.71 3.00 -3.90
C GLY A 184 6.49 3.61 -4.60
N PRO A 185 5.68 2.80 -5.29
CA PRO A 185 4.43 3.26 -5.89
C PRO A 185 3.35 3.54 -4.82
N ILE A 186 2.37 4.36 -5.19
CA ILE A 186 1.08 4.42 -4.47
C ILE A 186 0.10 3.56 -5.25
N ASP A 187 -0.47 2.54 -4.60
CA ASP A 187 -1.51 1.68 -5.16
C ASP A 187 -2.84 1.93 -4.45
N VAL A 188 -3.90 2.18 -5.22
CA VAL A 188 -5.25 2.46 -4.72
C VAL A 188 -6.22 1.67 -5.57
N GLN A 189 -7.05 0.84 -4.93
CA GLN A 189 -7.98 -0.04 -5.64
C GLN A 189 -9.33 -0.13 -4.93
N ALA A 190 -10.39 -0.21 -5.72
CA ALA A 190 -11.73 -0.63 -5.28
C ALA A 190 -12.06 -1.95 -5.98
N GLN A 191 -11.78 -3.08 -5.33
CA GLN A 191 -11.80 -4.40 -5.98
C GLN A 191 -13.19 -4.83 -6.46
N ASN A 192 -14.23 -4.49 -5.69
CA ASN A 192 -15.61 -4.92 -5.94
C ASN A 192 -16.59 -3.74 -6.01
N ALA A 193 -16.09 -2.51 -6.10
CA ALA A 193 -16.91 -1.29 -6.01
C ALA A 193 -16.32 -0.16 -6.87
N SER A 194 -16.98 1.01 -6.85
CA SER A 194 -16.53 2.19 -7.59
C SER A 194 -15.45 2.97 -6.84
N MET A 195 -14.47 3.49 -7.58
CA MET A 195 -13.57 4.54 -7.10
C MET A 195 -14.11 5.92 -7.51
N ARG A 196 -14.08 6.90 -6.61
CA ARG A 196 -14.49 8.29 -6.88
C ARG A 196 -13.40 9.26 -6.43
N LEU A 197 -12.94 10.10 -7.35
CA LEU A 197 -12.05 11.23 -7.05
C LEU A 197 -12.81 12.52 -7.39
N PHE A 198 -12.90 13.42 -6.42
CA PHE A 198 -13.61 14.69 -6.57
C PHE A 198 -12.78 15.83 -5.97
N ALA A 199 -12.75 16.95 -6.67
CA ALA A 199 -12.20 18.20 -6.19
C ALA A 199 -13.14 19.34 -6.58
N GLU A 200 -13.58 20.13 -5.61
CA GLU A 200 -14.48 21.28 -5.85
C GLU A 200 -13.83 22.33 -6.76
N LYS A 201 -12.51 22.51 -6.63
CA LYS A 201 -11.73 23.44 -7.44
C LYS A 201 -11.11 22.73 -8.64
N LYS A 202 -9.83 22.37 -8.54
CA LYS A 202 -9.04 21.79 -9.62
C LYS A 202 -8.63 20.37 -9.25
N LEU A 203 -8.91 19.43 -10.14
CA LEU A 203 -8.27 18.11 -10.14
C LEU A 203 -7.10 18.12 -11.12
N THR A 204 -5.90 17.76 -10.67
CA THR A 204 -4.70 17.64 -11.51
C THR A 204 -4.22 16.19 -11.47
N LEU A 205 -4.09 15.57 -12.63
CA LEU A 205 -3.48 14.26 -12.83
C LEU A 205 -2.31 14.45 -13.79
N SER A 206 -1.10 14.18 -13.32
CA SER A 206 0.13 14.44 -14.07
C SER A 206 1.15 13.33 -13.82
N SER A 207 1.86 12.95 -14.88
CA SER A 207 3.02 12.05 -14.86
C SER A 207 4.18 12.76 -15.55
N ALA A 208 5.40 12.52 -15.09
CA ALA A 208 6.61 12.94 -15.80
C ALA A 208 6.90 12.06 -17.03
N SER A 209 6.16 10.95 -17.17
CA SER A 209 6.20 10.02 -18.29
C SER A 209 4.75 9.78 -18.75
N ASP A 210 4.33 8.54 -18.90
CA ASP A 210 3.02 8.21 -19.46
C ASP A 210 1.89 8.35 -18.44
N ILE A 211 0.70 8.69 -18.95
CA ILE A 211 -0.58 8.57 -18.25
C ILE A 211 -1.46 7.62 -19.07
N SER A 212 -1.95 6.56 -18.45
CA SER A 212 -2.89 5.63 -19.09
C SER A 212 -4.25 5.69 -18.42
N PHE A 213 -5.29 5.72 -19.24
CA PHE A 213 -6.68 5.48 -18.81
C PHE A 213 -7.15 4.23 -19.54
N VAL A 214 -7.52 3.20 -18.77
CA VAL A 214 -7.91 1.90 -19.32
C VAL A 214 -9.29 1.55 -18.79
N GLY A 215 -10.23 1.29 -19.70
CA GLY A 215 -11.58 0.85 -19.36
C GLY A 215 -12.02 -0.26 -20.30
N LYS A 216 -12.45 -1.40 -19.73
CA LYS A 216 -12.88 -2.57 -20.53
C LYS A 216 -14.09 -2.28 -21.42
N LYS A 217 -15.04 -1.48 -20.92
CA LYS A 217 -16.29 -1.18 -21.63
C LYS A 217 -16.25 0.17 -22.35
N ARG A 218 -15.84 1.22 -21.63
CA ARG A 218 -15.91 2.60 -22.11
C ARG A 218 -14.96 3.51 -21.33
N ILE A 219 -14.39 4.50 -22.01
CA ILE A 219 -13.78 5.69 -21.39
C ILE A 219 -14.58 6.91 -21.87
N THR A 220 -14.86 7.85 -20.98
CA THR A 220 -15.64 9.06 -21.30
C THR A 220 -15.04 10.27 -20.63
N LEU A 221 -14.70 11.28 -21.43
CA LEU A 221 -14.21 12.57 -20.99
C LEU A 221 -15.24 13.62 -21.36
N ILE A 222 -15.69 14.43 -20.40
CA ILE A 222 -16.75 15.44 -20.60
C ILE A 222 -16.25 16.77 -20.04
N GLY A 223 -16.46 17.86 -20.77
CA GLY A 223 -16.15 19.21 -20.31
C GLY A 223 -16.92 20.28 -21.09
N GLY A 224 -17.58 21.19 -20.39
CA GLY A 224 -18.25 22.35 -20.99
C GLY A 224 -19.27 22.01 -22.08
N GLY A 225 -19.97 20.88 -21.96
CA GLY A 225 -20.92 20.38 -22.99
C GLY A 225 -20.28 19.65 -24.17
N SER A 226 -18.94 19.54 -24.22
CA SER A 226 -18.21 18.72 -25.18
C SER A 226 -17.81 17.37 -24.58
N TYR A 227 -17.58 16.35 -25.41
CA TYR A 227 -17.18 15.03 -24.93
C TYR A 227 -16.29 14.26 -25.91
N LEU A 228 -15.55 13.29 -25.36
CA LEU A 228 -14.86 12.22 -26.06
C LEU A 228 -15.25 10.88 -25.40
N ARG A 229 -15.71 9.92 -26.21
CA ARG A 229 -16.11 8.58 -25.80
C ARG A 229 -15.32 7.55 -26.60
N LEU A 230 -14.65 6.65 -25.89
CA LEU A 230 -13.92 5.52 -26.45
C LEU A 230 -14.65 4.24 -26.08
N GLU A 231 -15.01 3.43 -27.08
CA GLU A 231 -15.73 2.16 -26.97
C GLU A 231 -15.10 1.11 -27.90
N ALA A 232 -15.54 -0.15 -27.79
CA ALA A 232 -15.06 -1.23 -28.65
C ALA A 232 -15.27 -0.88 -30.14
N GLY A 233 -14.16 -0.74 -30.89
CA GLY A 233 -14.18 -0.41 -32.32
C GLY A 233 -14.66 1.00 -32.66
N LYS A 234 -14.89 1.89 -31.69
CA LYS A 234 -15.52 3.19 -31.92
C LYS A 234 -14.90 4.32 -31.10
N VAL A 235 -14.55 5.41 -31.79
CA VAL A 235 -14.18 6.70 -31.20
C VAL A 235 -15.26 7.70 -31.55
N GLU A 236 -15.89 8.31 -30.55
CA GLU A 236 -16.94 9.31 -30.73
C GLU A 236 -16.55 10.59 -29.99
N TYR A 237 -16.58 11.73 -30.68
CA TYR A 237 -16.39 13.05 -30.06
C TYR A 237 -17.46 14.00 -30.57
N GLY A 238 -17.94 14.89 -29.71
CA GLY A 238 -19.02 15.82 -30.04
C GLY A 238 -18.94 17.13 -29.27
N THR A 239 -19.41 18.21 -29.90
CA THR A 239 -19.55 19.54 -29.31
C THR A 239 -20.72 20.27 -30.00
N THR A 240 -21.36 21.21 -29.32
CA THR A 240 -22.45 22.03 -29.87
C THR A 240 -21.97 23.31 -30.56
N ALA A 241 -20.71 23.69 -30.32
CA ALA A 241 -20.10 24.88 -30.87
C ALA A 241 -19.09 24.50 -31.97
N SER A 242 -17.85 24.96 -31.86
CA SER A 242 -16.81 24.71 -32.85
C SER A 242 -15.85 23.60 -32.42
N TYR A 243 -15.52 22.71 -33.36
CA TYR A 243 -14.41 21.78 -33.24
C TYR A 243 -13.23 22.29 -34.07
N MET A 244 -12.13 22.67 -33.43
CA MET A 244 -10.92 23.15 -34.11
C MET A 244 -9.85 22.05 -34.15
N ARG A 245 -9.47 21.62 -35.35
CA ARG A 245 -8.35 20.71 -35.59
C ARG A 245 -7.22 21.44 -36.29
N LYS A 246 -6.12 21.71 -35.58
CA LYS A 246 -4.91 22.35 -36.12
C LYS A 246 -3.90 21.30 -36.56
N VAL A 247 -3.80 21.04 -37.86
CA VAL A 247 -2.84 20.07 -38.45
C VAL A 247 -2.23 20.62 -39.74
N LYS A 248 -1.00 20.18 -40.08
CA LYS A 248 -0.35 20.53 -41.36
C LYS A 248 -1.05 19.92 -42.58
N ARG A 249 -1.62 18.72 -42.46
CA ARG A 249 -2.37 18.02 -43.51
C ARG A 249 -3.50 17.21 -42.88
N THR A 250 -4.64 17.17 -43.57
CA THR A 250 -5.76 16.29 -43.26
C THR A 250 -6.00 15.42 -44.47
N MET A 251 -5.89 14.10 -44.31
CA MET A 251 -6.40 13.16 -45.29
C MET A 251 -7.81 12.79 -44.84
N ALA A 252 -8.81 13.18 -45.63
CA ALA A 252 -10.15 12.59 -45.53
C ALA A 252 -10.12 11.32 -46.38
N ALA A 253 -9.94 10.15 -45.75
CA ALA A 253 -10.22 8.89 -46.41
C ALA A 253 -11.75 8.68 -46.41
N GLY A 254 -12.31 8.25 -47.53
CA GLY A 254 -13.71 7.79 -47.57
C GLY A 254 -13.90 6.58 -46.64
N SER A 255 -15.15 6.22 -46.32
CA SER A 255 -15.40 5.00 -45.55
C SER A 255 -14.79 3.80 -46.28
N SER A 256 -13.69 3.27 -45.76
CA SER A 256 -13.28 1.92 -46.09
C SER A 256 -14.04 1.02 -45.14
N SER A 257 -15.24 0.60 -45.55
CA SER A 257 -15.69 -0.72 -45.16
C SER A 257 -14.71 -1.67 -45.84
N LEU A 258 -13.63 -2.02 -45.15
CA LEU A 258 -13.02 -3.32 -45.39
C LEU A 258 -14.13 -4.31 -45.06
N GLU A 259 -14.88 -4.74 -46.08
CA GLU A 259 -15.33 -6.12 -46.05
C GLU A 259 -14.06 -6.92 -45.78
N GLN A 260 -14.00 -7.58 -44.63
CA GLN A 260 -13.09 -8.70 -44.47
C GLN A 260 -13.57 -9.78 -45.44
N GLY A 261 -13.23 -9.59 -46.73
CA GLY A 261 -13.13 -10.69 -47.65
C GLY A 261 -12.17 -11.71 -47.03
N PRO A 262 -12.41 -13.01 -47.23
CA PRO A 262 -11.57 -14.05 -46.62
C PRO A 262 -10.11 -13.74 -46.92
N ALA A 263 -9.25 -13.84 -45.90
CA ALA A 263 -7.83 -13.67 -46.06
C ALA A 263 -7.36 -14.57 -47.22
N GLU A 264 -6.97 -13.98 -48.35
CA GLU A 264 -6.28 -14.71 -49.39
C GLU A 264 -4.92 -15.12 -48.81
N LEU A 265 -4.86 -16.38 -48.37
CA LEU A 265 -3.59 -17.04 -48.14
C LEU A 265 -2.79 -16.96 -49.45
N PRO A 266 -1.49 -16.60 -49.41
CA PRO A 266 -0.66 -16.65 -50.60
C PRO A 266 -0.77 -18.05 -51.21
N ALA A 267 -0.82 -18.10 -52.55
CA ALA A 267 -0.97 -19.36 -53.28
C ALA A 267 0.03 -20.39 -52.76
N PRO A 268 -0.38 -21.66 -52.56
CA PRO A 268 0.55 -22.71 -52.16
C PRO A 268 1.72 -22.75 -53.14
N LEU A 269 2.94 -22.74 -52.60
CA LEU A 269 4.15 -22.87 -53.40
C LEU A 269 4.05 -24.16 -54.25
N PRO A 270 4.45 -24.13 -55.52
CA PRO A 270 4.42 -25.32 -56.37
C PRO A 270 5.29 -26.43 -55.78
N ASP A 271 4.81 -27.66 -55.79
CA ASP A 271 5.52 -28.83 -55.27
C ASP A 271 6.92 -28.94 -55.89
N LEU A 272 7.94 -29.05 -55.03
CA LEU A 272 9.34 -29.24 -55.43
C LEU A 272 9.54 -30.71 -55.84
N SER A 273 9.55 -31.00 -57.14
CA SER A 273 9.89 -32.32 -57.68
C SER A 273 11.37 -32.41 -58.02
N CYS A 274 12.19 -32.83 -57.05
CA CYS A 274 13.63 -33.02 -57.25
C CYS A 274 13.98 -34.40 -57.87
N GLY A 275 13.00 -35.31 -58.01
CA GLY A 275 13.16 -36.71 -58.46
C GLY A 275 12.86 -37.74 -57.35
N PRO A 276 12.66 -39.03 -57.70
CA PRO A 276 12.39 -40.08 -56.70
C PRO A 276 13.60 -40.32 -55.80
N ASN A 277 13.39 -40.41 -54.49
CA ASN A 277 14.43 -40.59 -53.47
C ASN A 277 15.47 -39.45 -53.40
N THR A 278 15.02 -38.23 -53.71
CA THR A 278 15.88 -37.06 -53.72
C THR A 278 15.26 -35.90 -52.96
N ALA A 279 16.10 -35.03 -52.41
CA ALA A 279 15.70 -33.79 -51.76
C ALA A 279 16.49 -32.60 -52.32
N CYS A 280 15.80 -31.48 -52.50
CA CYS A 280 16.40 -30.20 -52.82
C CYS A 280 15.60 -29.07 -52.14
N PHE A 281 16.26 -27.97 -51.81
CA PHE A 281 15.63 -26.81 -51.19
C PHE A 281 15.53 -25.67 -52.19
N ARG A 282 14.44 -24.90 -52.13
CA ARG A 282 14.32 -23.62 -52.82
C ARG A 282 14.55 -22.48 -51.85
N VAL A 283 15.44 -21.56 -52.20
CA VAL A 283 15.74 -20.36 -51.42
C VAL A 283 15.02 -19.18 -52.04
N LEU A 284 14.23 -18.45 -51.24
CA LEU A 284 13.46 -17.28 -51.65
C LEU A 284 13.79 -16.10 -50.74
N ASP A 285 13.83 -14.88 -51.31
CA ASP A 285 13.86 -13.66 -50.51
C ASP A 285 12.51 -13.48 -49.80
N SER A 286 12.48 -13.47 -48.47
CA SER A 286 11.25 -13.32 -47.69
C SER A 286 10.56 -11.95 -47.84
N LEU A 287 11.31 -10.93 -48.28
CA LEU A 287 10.84 -9.56 -48.44
C LEU A 287 10.38 -9.27 -49.87
N THR A 288 11.05 -9.86 -50.86
CA THR A 288 10.80 -9.58 -52.29
C THR A 288 10.18 -10.74 -53.07
N GLY A 289 10.29 -11.97 -52.56
CA GLY A 289 9.86 -13.19 -53.26
C GLY A 289 10.77 -13.59 -54.43
N SER A 290 11.95 -12.96 -54.58
CA SER A 290 12.85 -13.20 -55.71
C SER A 290 13.58 -14.55 -55.57
N GLU A 291 13.70 -15.28 -56.68
CA GLU A 291 14.31 -16.62 -56.73
C GLU A 291 15.84 -16.56 -57.06
N ASP A 292 16.32 -15.56 -57.79
CA ASP A 292 17.72 -15.45 -58.22
C ASP A 292 18.65 -14.87 -57.14
N MET A 293 18.86 -15.64 -56.07
CA MET A 293 19.83 -15.32 -55.03
C MET A 293 21.06 -16.23 -55.13
N GLU A 294 22.26 -15.66 -55.31
CA GLU A 294 23.51 -16.42 -55.23
C GLU A 294 23.89 -16.70 -53.77
N PHE A 295 23.32 -17.75 -53.18
CA PHE A 295 23.43 -18.05 -51.76
C PHE A 295 24.32 -19.27 -51.51
N ALA A 296 25.34 -19.12 -50.66
CA ALA A 296 26.23 -20.23 -50.28
C ALA A 296 25.55 -21.10 -49.20
N TYR A 297 25.49 -22.40 -49.44
CA TYR A 297 24.80 -23.34 -48.57
C TYR A 297 25.62 -24.61 -48.33
N GLN A 298 25.26 -25.31 -47.26
CA GLN A 298 25.73 -26.63 -46.93
C GLN A 298 24.51 -27.51 -46.61
N VAL A 299 24.26 -28.52 -47.44
CA VAL A 299 23.25 -29.55 -47.16
C VAL A 299 23.93 -30.73 -46.49
N GLN A 300 23.43 -31.15 -45.34
CA GLN A 300 23.92 -32.30 -44.59
C GLN A 300 22.89 -33.44 -44.64
N THR A 301 23.38 -34.63 -44.95
CA THR A 301 22.68 -35.90 -44.77
C THR A 301 23.48 -36.80 -43.84
N SER A 302 22.90 -37.93 -43.41
CA SER A 302 23.61 -38.94 -42.62
C SER A 302 24.75 -39.62 -43.39
N THR A 303 24.71 -39.56 -44.72
CA THR A 303 25.68 -40.19 -45.63
C THR A 303 26.76 -39.23 -46.13
N GLY A 304 26.59 -37.92 -45.99
CA GLY A 304 27.61 -36.94 -46.38
C GLY A 304 27.14 -35.48 -46.37
N THR A 305 28.05 -34.58 -46.76
CA THR A 305 27.81 -33.14 -46.79
C THR A 305 28.05 -32.60 -48.20
N VAL A 306 27.07 -31.87 -48.75
CA VAL A 306 27.17 -31.18 -50.04
C VAL A 306 27.24 -29.68 -49.80
N VAL A 307 28.31 -29.03 -50.27
CA VAL A 307 28.47 -27.57 -50.22
C VAL A 307 28.32 -27.03 -51.63
N GLY A 308 27.57 -25.94 -51.78
CA GLY A 308 27.35 -25.32 -53.08
C GLY A 308 26.92 -23.87 -52.96
N ARG A 309 26.66 -23.26 -54.12
CA ARG A 309 26.05 -21.94 -54.23
C ARG A 309 24.87 -22.04 -55.18
N THR A 310 23.72 -21.49 -54.80
CA THR A 310 22.53 -21.51 -55.66
C THR A 310 22.78 -20.66 -56.90
N ASP A 311 22.51 -21.20 -58.08
CA ASP A 311 22.61 -20.50 -59.38
C ASP A 311 21.26 -20.32 -60.08
N SER A 312 20.20 -20.90 -59.51
CA SER A 312 18.83 -20.97 -60.05
C SER A 312 17.78 -21.17 -58.94
N ALA A 313 17.99 -20.55 -57.77
CA ALA A 313 17.17 -20.67 -56.56
C ALA A 313 17.16 -22.04 -55.85
N LEU A 314 17.63 -23.10 -56.51
CA LEU A 314 17.65 -24.45 -55.95
C LEU A 314 19.04 -24.85 -55.45
N THR A 315 19.08 -25.59 -54.35
CA THR A 315 20.28 -26.32 -53.94
C THR A 315 20.51 -27.51 -54.88
N HIS A 316 21.74 -28.00 -54.93
CA HIS A 316 22.05 -29.26 -55.58
C HIS A 316 21.20 -30.37 -54.97
N VAL A 317 20.78 -31.29 -55.84
CA VAL A 317 19.99 -32.45 -55.46
C VAL A 317 20.84 -33.37 -54.61
N VAL A 318 20.28 -33.80 -53.49
CA VAL A 318 20.88 -34.85 -52.65
C VAL A 318 20.04 -36.11 -52.78
N ASN A 319 20.71 -37.22 -53.04
CA ASN A 319 20.08 -38.53 -53.17
C ASN A 319 20.29 -39.32 -51.89
N SER A 320 19.25 -40.01 -51.43
CA SER A 320 19.36 -40.97 -50.34
C SER A 320 18.56 -42.21 -50.63
N ASP A 321 19.16 -43.37 -50.39
CA ASP A 321 18.52 -44.68 -50.59
C ASP A 321 17.65 -45.09 -49.38
N THR A 322 17.60 -44.27 -48.33
CA THR A 322 16.84 -44.46 -47.09
C THR A 322 16.18 -43.17 -46.62
N GLU A 323 15.03 -43.24 -45.95
CA GLU A 323 14.38 -42.05 -45.39
C GLU A 323 15.24 -41.42 -44.28
N GLU A 324 15.70 -40.20 -44.49
CA GLU A 324 16.58 -39.48 -43.56
C GLU A 324 16.27 -37.99 -43.48
N ASN A 325 16.63 -37.38 -42.34
CA ASN A 325 16.52 -35.94 -42.17
C ASN A 325 17.62 -35.24 -42.98
N VAL A 326 17.21 -34.37 -43.89
CA VAL A 326 18.11 -33.51 -44.67
C VAL A 326 18.10 -32.12 -44.05
N ASN A 327 19.25 -31.66 -43.56
CA ASN A 327 19.38 -30.34 -42.95
C ASN A 327 20.07 -29.37 -43.91
N LEU A 328 19.48 -28.18 -44.09
CA LEU A 328 20.07 -27.09 -44.84
C LEU A 328 20.68 -26.07 -43.87
N ASP A 329 22.01 -26.01 -43.83
CA ASP A 329 22.75 -24.95 -43.15
C ASP A 329 23.14 -23.87 -44.15
N TYR A 330 22.90 -22.62 -43.77
CA TYR A 330 23.23 -21.46 -44.59
C TYR A 330 24.41 -20.69 -43.97
N VAL A 331 25.44 -20.40 -44.77
CA VAL A 331 26.66 -19.74 -44.26
C VAL A 331 26.59 -18.24 -44.56
N PHE A 332 26.27 -17.42 -43.55
CA PHE A 332 26.40 -15.97 -43.66
C PHE A 332 27.88 -15.55 -43.59
N GLN A 333 28.47 -15.14 -44.72
CA GLN A 333 29.69 -14.32 -44.70
C GLN A 333 29.33 -12.84 -44.77
N ILE A 334 29.20 -12.19 -43.61
CA ILE A 334 29.15 -10.72 -43.55
C ILE A 334 30.60 -10.22 -43.49
N ARG A 335 31.17 -9.78 -44.62
CA ARG A 335 32.39 -8.96 -44.59
C ARG A 335 32.00 -7.52 -44.25
N ALA A 336 32.12 -7.15 -42.99
CA ALA A 336 32.06 -5.75 -42.58
C ALA A 336 33.38 -5.07 -42.95
N GLY A 337 33.41 -4.33 -44.06
CA GLY A 337 34.50 -3.43 -44.40
C GLY A 337 34.39 -2.17 -43.55
N THR A 338 35.44 -1.84 -42.80
CA THR A 338 35.61 -0.53 -42.18
C THR A 338 35.99 0.49 -43.25
N ARG A 339 35.11 1.46 -43.47
CA ARG A 339 35.47 2.81 -43.91
C ARG A 339 34.53 3.82 -43.26
#